data_AF-A0A0D7BNB2-F1
#
_entry.id   AF-A0A0D7BNB2-F1
#
_cell.length_a   1.000
_cell.length_b   1.000
_cell.length_c   1.000
_cell.angle_alpha   90.00
_cell.angle_beta   90.00
_cell.angle_gamma   90.00
#
_symmetry.space_group_name_H-M   'P 1'
#
loop_
_entity.id
_entity.type
_entity.pdbx_description
1 polymer ?
#
loop_
_entity_poly.entity_id
_entity_poly.type
_entity_poly.pdbx_seq_one_letter_code
_entity_poly.pdbx_strand_id
1 'polypeptide(L)'
;MPRGGRGGRGRSRGLSYGPTRPNYRPYFASSNQVSSTSSIPTPVSHKRYGNDLQHDAKRRKHDFSPPHKIEEVEMDLAPLPPALRGTKLYAPLPQTCVKGRPGYLAHREKWVSTERQRLAEKGIRMVNMCIVRDDGMAIDWESDVLVDPYTLEPIRPPGDTLDTAPKYKKPRVRKQTAGFYDDEIIMPNPEYDPISYDAVDQAMAHSNSIARPDEKMDTLSMRPSKPHFDPYTVDQQTQLNDLALEYLQKYMAWFDRDRTRLRESYAEQSLLSCSVVSPASNDAMSYSAARAFAGSSARATAYSGRDEIIHCLAILGQHKFLSAQDIQLEGDYDIVSIAGDQPQVILTFHTRVVDDQVREVGVDQTFLLTTSTDPAWPLQALSHQLVMRDSAWIPARLMADDIP
;
A
#
# COMPACT_ATOMS: atom_id res chain seq x y z
N MET A 1 -77.28 16.75 8.78
CA MET A 1 -77.77 16.01 9.98
C MET A 1 -78.36 14.68 9.49
N PRO A 2 -78.16 13.51 10.13
CA PRO A 2 -77.15 13.08 11.11
C PRO A 2 -76.40 11.76 10.69
N ARG A 3 -75.15 11.61 11.12
CA ARG A 3 -74.60 10.60 12.08
C ARG A 3 -74.45 9.15 11.60
N GLY A 4 -73.27 8.59 11.88
CA GLY A 4 -73.15 7.16 12.18
C GLY A 4 -71.75 6.56 11.97
N GLY A 5 -70.75 7.00 12.73
CA GLY A 5 -69.46 6.31 12.77
C GLY A 5 -69.49 5.02 13.60
N ARG A 6 -68.57 4.10 13.30
CA ARG A 6 -68.00 3.13 14.25
C ARG A 6 -66.61 2.72 13.76
N GLY A 7 -65.62 2.92 14.63
CA GLY A 7 -64.23 2.59 14.40
C GLY A 7 -63.92 1.12 14.64
N GLY A 8 -62.94 0.60 13.91
CA GLY A 8 -62.26 -0.66 14.17
C GLY A 8 -60.78 -0.39 14.44
N ARG A 9 -60.34 -0.61 15.67
CA ARG A 9 -58.93 -0.61 16.06
C ARG A 9 -58.32 -1.95 15.64
N GLY A 10 -57.50 -1.94 14.58
CA GLY A 10 -56.63 -3.06 14.22
C GLY A 10 -55.30 -2.97 14.96
N ARG A 11 -55.03 -3.91 15.87
CA ARG A 11 -53.72 -4.10 16.50
C ARG A 11 -52.84 -4.93 15.56
N SER A 12 -51.86 -4.31 14.92
CA SER A 12 -50.80 -5.02 14.20
C SER A 12 -49.72 -5.46 15.20
N ARG A 13 -49.56 -6.79 15.35
CA ARG A 13 -48.39 -7.41 15.99
C ARG A 13 -47.24 -7.37 14.99
N GLY A 14 -46.24 -6.52 15.25
CA GLY A 14 -44.96 -6.57 14.54
C GLY A 14 -44.08 -7.65 15.16
N LEU A 15 -43.76 -8.66 14.38
CA LEU A 15 -42.70 -9.64 14.66
C LEU A 15 -41.36 -8.98 14.39
N SER A 16 -40.57 -8.71 15.43
CA SER A 16 -39.18 -8.31 15.31
C SER A 16 -38.30 -9.55 15.23
N TYR A 17 -37.75 -9.85 14.04
CA TYR A 17 -36.58 -10.72 13.92
C TYR A 17 -35.34 -9.85 14.11
N GLY A 18 -34.64 -10.02 15.24
CA GLY A 18 -33.31 -9.47 15.46
C GLY A 18 -32.26 -10.52 15.09
N PRO A 19 -31.19 -10.17 14.35
CA PRO A 19 -30.08 -11.09 14.12
C PRO A 19 -29.17 -11.16 15.35
N THR A 20 -28.97 -12.37 15.83
CA THR A 20 -27.97 -12.78 16.82
C THR A 20 -26.56 -12.42 16.33
N ARG A 21 -25.90 -11.49 17.02
CA ARG A 21 -24.47 -11.20 16.84
C ARG A 21 -23.63 -12.17 17.68
N PRO A 22 -22.49 -12.67 17.18
CA PRO A 22 -21.56 -13.47 17.98
C PRO A 22 -20.80 -12.56 18.97
N ASN A 23 -20.73 -13.02 20.23
CA ASN A 23 -19.96 -12.41 21.30
C ASN A 23 -18.45 -12.56 21.04
N TYR A 24 -17.76 -11.48 20.73
CA TYR A 24 -16.31 -11.37 20.97
C TYR A 24 -16.07 -10.51 22.21
N ARG A 25 -15.47 -11.13 23.23
CA ARG A 25 -15.07 -10.53 24.51
C ARG A 25 -13.76 -9.76 24.32
N PRO A 26 -13.69 -8.45 24.62
CA PRO A 26 -12.41 -7.80 24.83
C PRO A 26 -11.98 -7.98 26.29
N TYR A 27 -10.78 -8.53 26.49
CA TYR A 27 -10.06 -8.45 27.76
C TYR A 27 -9.38 -7.08 27.84
N PHE A 28 -9.89 -6.19 28.68
CA PHE A 28 -9.07 -5.11 29.26
C PHE A 28 -9.32 -5.08 30.76
N ALA A 29 -8.29 -5.45 31.53
CA ALA A 29 -8.26 -5.31 32.96
C ALA A 29 -7.98 -3.85 33.33
N SER A 30 -8.93 -3.24 34.04
CA SER A 30 -8.76 -2.00 34.79
C SER A 30 -7.90 -2.24 36.03
N SER A 31 -6.98 -1.33 36.35
CA SER A 31 -6.86 -0.71 37.69
C SER A 31 -5.69 0.27 37.76
N ASN A 32 -5.99 1.57 37.92
CA ASN A 32 -5.56 2.37 39.09
C ASN A 32 -5.81 3.85 38.79
N GLN A 33 -6.91 4.36 39.36
CA GLN A 33 -7.14 5.78 39.55
C GLN A 33 -6.31 6.26 40.74
N VAL A 34 -5.50 7.30 40.53
CA VAL A 34 -5.03 8.16 41.61
C VAL A 34 -5.52 9.57 41.29
N SER A 35 -6.43 10.04 42.13
CA SER A 35 -6.97 11.39 42.13
C SER A 35 -5.86 12.39 42.42
N SER A 36 -5.71 13.41 41.57
CA SER A 36 -4.92 14.60 41.89
C SER A 36 -5.62 15.81 41.32
N THR A 37 -6.25 16.55 42.24
CA THR A 37 -6.84 17.86 42.04
C THR A 37 -5.75 18.86 41.63
N SER A 38 -5.88 19.47 40.45
CA SER A 38 -5.10 20.66 40.11
C SER A 38 -6.02 21.76 39.58
N SER A 39 -5.75 22.94 40.11
CA SER A 39 -6.48 24.19 40.07
C SER A 39 -6.46 24.86 38.69
N ILE A 40 -7.63 25.34 38.29
CA ILE A 40 -7.90 26.16 37.10
C ILE A 40 -7.27 27.55 37.26
N PRO A 41 -6.41 28.02 36.33
CA PRO A 41 -6.09 29.43 36.20
C PRO A 41 -7.09 30.13 35.27
N THR A 42 -7.49 31.33 35.68
CA THR A 42 -8.37 32.27 34.99
C THR A 42 -7.81 32.76 33.64
N PRO A 43 -8.67 33.09 32.66
CA PRO A 43 -8.23 33.57 31.36
C PRO A 43 -7.76 35.04 31.42
N VAL A 44 -6.56 35.27 30.85
CA VAL A 44 -5.96 36.59 30.64
C VAL A 44 -6.65 37.28 29.46
N SER A 45 -7.09 38.51 29.72
CA SER A 45 -7.70 39.44 28.76
C SER A 45 -6.71 39.79 27.64
N HIS A 46 -7.00 39.33 26.41
CA HIS A 46 -6.28 39.75 25.22
C HIS A 46 -6.80 41.12 24.75
N LYS A 47 -5.91 42.12 24.82
CA LYS A 47 -6.07 43.44 24.20
C LYS A 47 -6.23 43.28 22.68
N ARG A 48 -7.31 43.85 22.14
CA ARG A 48 -7.52 44.09 20.71
C ARG A 48 -6.38 44.99 20.20
N TYR A 49 -5.56 44.47 19.29
CA TYR A 49 -4.77 45.32 18.39
C TYR A 49 -5.61 45.66 17.17
N GLY A 50 -5.65 46.96 16.87
CA GLY A 50 -6.45 47.55 15.81
C GLY A 50 -5.98 47.13 14.42
N ASN A 51 -6.95 47.01 13.54
CA ASN A 51 -6.78 46.94 12.09
C ASN A 51 -6.27 48.30 11.59
N ASP A 52 -5.03 48.36 11.12
CA ASP A 52 -4.55 49.39 10.20
C ASP A 52 -3.61 48.72 9.19
N LEU A 53 -4.19 48.23 8.09
CA LEU A 53 -3.47 47.78 6.90
C LEU A 53 -4.38 48.01 5.68
N GLN A 54 -4.58 49.29 5.37
CA GLN A 54 -4.98 49.74 4.04
C GLN A 54 -3.84 50.55 3.43
N HIS A 55 -3.64 50.33 2.13
CA HIS A 55 -2.69 50.98 1.22
C HIS A 55 -1.30 50.38 1.13
N ASP A 56 -1.15 49.36 0.26
CA ASP A 56 -0.17 49.50 -0.84
C ASP A 56 -0.46 48.55 -2.01
N ALA A 57 -1.47 48.90 -2.82
CA ALA A 57 -1.72 48.26 -4.12
C ALA A 57 -1.03 49.06 -5.22
N LYS A 58 0.30 49.03 -5.28
CA LYS A 58 1.08 49.54 -6.42
C LYS A 58 1.71 48.39 -7.22
N ARG A 59 0.99 48.05 -8.29
CA ARG A 59 1.48 47.60 -9.60
C ARG A 59 2.98 47.29 -9.69
N ARG A 60 3.35 46.03 -9.48
CA ARG A 60 4.53 45.45 -10.14
C ARG A 60 4.06 44.79 -11.44
N LYS A 61 4.29 45.49 -12.56
CA LYS A 61 4.30 44.86 -13.88
C LYS A 61 5.55 44.00 -13.91
N HIS A 62 5.40 42.71 -13.63
CA HIS A 62 6.44 41.73 -13.92
C HIS A 62 6.45 41.53 -15.42
N ASP A 63 7.51 42.01 -16.06
CA ASP A 63 7.84 41.66 -17.44
C ASP A 63 8.07 40.15 -17.49
N PHE A 64 7.10 39.44 -18.07
CA PHE A 64 7.25 38.03 -18.42
C PHE A 64 8.23 37.97 -19.58
N SER A 65 9.47 37.55 -19.30
CA SER A 65 10.41 37.15 -20.34
C SER A 65 9.76 36.07 -21.22
N PRO A 66 9.98 36.12 -22.55
CA PRO A 66 9.49 35.10 -23.47
C PRO A 66 9.98 33.71 -23.03
N PRO A 67 9.16 32.65 -23.15
CA PRO A 67 9.60 31.30 -22.81
C PRO A 67 10.80 30.94 -23.68
N HIS A 68 11.93 30.67 -23.03
CA HIS A 68 13.11 30.14 -23.71
C HIS A 68 12.71 28.85 -24.44
N LYS A 69 13.00 28.81 -25.73
CA LYS A 69 12.82 27.64 -26.59
C LYS A 69 13.62 26.50 -25.96
N ILE A 70 12.92 25.55 -25.36
CA ILE A 70 13.53 24.33 -24.82
C ILE A 70 14.00 23.56 -26.06
N GLU A 71 15.29 23.62 -26.35
CA GLU A 71 15.91 22.71 -27.30
C GLU A 71 15.83 21.31 -26.68
N GLU A 72 15.23 20.38 -27.41
CA GLU A 72 15.20 18.96 -27.04
C GLU A 72 16.64 18.49 -26.98
N VAL A 73 17.19 18.44 -25.77
CA VAL A 73 18.50 17.85 -25.52
C VAL A 73 18.32 16.35 -25.68
N GLU A 74 18.65 15.84 -26.86
CA GLU A 74 18.76 14.42 -27.14
C GLU A 74 19.87 13.85 -26.25
N MET A 75 19.48 13.30 -25.10
CA MET A 75 20.42 12.60 -24.23
C MET A 75 20.82 11.30 -24.93
N ASP A 76 22.09 11.22 -25.34
CA ASP A 76 22.74 10.00 -25.83
C ASP A 76 22.78 8.97 -24.69
N LEU A 77 21.67 8.27 -24.48
CA LEU A 77 21.57 7.16 -23.55
C LEU A 77 22.29 5.97 -24.18
N ALA A 78 23.44 5.62 -23.62
CA ALA A 78 24.15 4.40 -23.99
C ALA A 78 23.18 3.21 -23.94
N PRO A 79 23.20 2.29 -24.93
CA PRO A 79 22.27 1.19 -24.99
C PRO A 79 22.41 0.31 -23.75
N LEU A 80 21.30 0.12 -23.04
CA LEU A 80 21.23 -0.79 -21.90
C LEU A 80 21.62 -2.21 -22.32
N PRO A 81 22.36 -2.95 -21.47
CA PRO A 81 22.74 -4.32 -21.76
C PRO A 81 21.51 -5.23 -21.85
N PRO A 82 21.60 -6.35 -22.58
CA PRO A 82 20.53 -7.33 -22.65
C PRO A 82 20.16 -7.90 -21.28
N ALA A 83 18.88 -8.18 -21.05
CA ALA A 83 18.38 -8.64 -19.76
C ALA A 83 17.38 -9.80 -19.89
N LEU A 84 17.26 -10.60 -18.82
CA LEU A 84 16.24 -11.67 -18.70
C LEU A 84 14.92 -11.15 -18.13
N ARG A 85 14.93 -9.96 -17.51
CA ARG A 85 13.77 -9.33 -16.89
C ARG A 85 13.89 -7.82 -17.00
N GLY A 86 12.77 -7.12 -17.02
CA GLY A 86 12.76 -5.67 -17.01
C GLY A 86 11.36 -5.09 -17.07
N THR A 87 11.29 -3.77 -17.22
CA THR A 87 10.05 -3.02 -17.41
C THR A 87 10.15 -2.25 -18.72
N LYS A 88 9.13 -2.37 -19.57
CA LYS A 88 9.03 -1.56 -20.79
C LYS A 88 7.93 -0.53 -20.66
N LEU A 89 8.30 0.73 -20.90
CA LEU A 89 7.38 1.86 -20.98
C LEU A 89 6.93 2.07 -22.42
N TYR A 90 5.62 2.12 -22.62
CA TYR A 90 4.97 2.51 -23.86
C TYR A 90 4.39 3.91 -23.69
N ALA A 91 5.08 4.90 -24.26
CA ALA A 91 4.66 6.29 -24.29
C ALA A 91 4.95 6.89 -25.69
N PRO A 92 4.09 7.79 -26.20
CA PRO A 92 2.85 8.27 -25.59
C PRO A 92 1.71 7.24 -25.67
N LEU A 93 0.66 7.46 -24.88
CA LEU A 93 -0.57 6.66 -24.93
C LEU A 93 -1.24 6.77 -26.32
N PRO A 94 -1.77 5.68 -26.92
CA PRO A 94 -2.52 5.77 -28.16
C PRO A 94 -3.72 6.73 -28.03
N GLN A 95 -4.00 7.52 -29.07
CA GLN A 95 -5.02 8.57 -29.02
C GLN A 95 -6.41 8.06 -28.62
N THR A 96 -6.74 6.81 -28.95
CA THR A 96 -7.99 6.12 -28.60
C THR A 96 -8.08 5.72 -27.13
N CYS A 97 -6.94 5.62 -26.45
CA CYS A 97 -6.81 5.23 -25.04
C CYS A 97 -6.79 6.45 -24.10
N VAL A 98 -6.73 7.67 -24.63
CA VAL A 98 -6.67 8.91 -23.85
C VAL A 98 -8.00 9.14 -23.12
N LYS A 99 -7.92 9.47 -21.83
CA LYS A 99 -9.08 9.74 -20.98
C LYS A 99 -9.96 10.83 -21.60
N GLY A 100 -11.27 10.60 -21.62
CA GLY A 100 -12.26 11.49 -22.24
C GLY A 100 -12.65 11.12 -23.68
N ARG A 101 -11.94 10.19 -24.33
CA ARG A 101 -12.42 9.60 -25.60
C ARG A 101 -13.51 8.53 -25.32
N PRO A 102 -14.55 8.44 -26.16
CA PRO A 102 -15.55 7.38 -26.04
C PRO A 102 -14.90 5.99 -26.08
N GLY A 103 -15.22 5.13 -25.12
CA GLY A 103 -14.70 3.77 -25.05
C GLY A 103 -13.22 3.62 -24.66
N TYR A 104 -12.58 4.67 -24.12
CA TYR A 104 -11.14 4.63 -23.83
C TYR A 104 -10.71 3.47 -22.90
N LEU A 105 -11.57 3.05 -21.95
CA LEU A 105 -11.30 1.90 -21.07
C LEU A 105 -11.20 0.59 -21.87
N ALA A 106 -12.17 0.32 -22.74
CA ALA A 106 -12.15 -0.86 -23.62
C ALA A 106 -10.95 -0.82 -24.59
N HIS A 107 -10.57 0.37 -25.07
CA HIS A 107 -9.37 0.51 -25.90
C HIS A 107 -8.09 0.21 -25.13
N ARG A 108 -7.96 0.65 -23.87
CA ARG A 108 -6.83 0.32 -23.00
C ARG A 108 -6.74 -1.19 -22.76
N GLU A 109 -7.85 -1.83 -22.43
CA GLU A 109 -7.89 -3.30 -22.23
C GLU A 109 -7.48 -4.07 -23.49
N LYS A 110 -8.00 -3.66 -24.65
CA LYS A 110 -7.62 -4.23 -25.95
C LYS A 110 -6.12 -4.04 -26.23
N TRP A 111 -5.58 -2.86 -25.92
CA TRP A 111 -4.16 -2.57 -26.11
C TRP A 111 -3.27 -3.45 -25.23
N VAL A 112 -3.58 -3.57 -23.94
CA VAL A 112 -2.88 -4.48 -23.00
C VAL A 112 -2.95 -5.93 -23.49
N SER A 113 -4.12 -6.37 -23.93
CA SER A 113 -4.31 -7.74 -24.45
C SER A 113 -3.48 -8.01 -25.71
N THR A 114 -3.45 -7.05 -26.63
CA THR A 114 -2.66 -7.13 -27.87
C THR A 114 -1.17 -7.19 -27.55
N GLU A 115 -0.70 -6.36 -26.62
CA GLU A 115 0.72 -6.32 -26.25
C GLU A 115 1.13 -7.59 -25.49
N ARG A 116 0.28 -8.10 -24.60
CA ARG A 116 0.49 -9.40 -23.94
C ARG A 116 0.65 -10.52 -24.96
N GLN A 117 -0.21 -10.56 -25.98
CA GLN A 117 -0.10 -11.55 -27.05
C GLN A 117 1.22 -11.39 -27.82
N ARG A 118 1.59 -10.16 -28.18
CA ARG A 118 2.84 -9.86 -28.89
C ARG A 118 4.08 -10.31 -28.12
N LEU A 119 4.09 -10.15 -26.80
CA LEU A 119 5.18 -10.65 -25.94
C LEU A 119 5.19 -12.17 -25.84
N ALA A 120 4.02 -12.80 -25.73
CA ALA A 120 3.91 -14.26 -25.67
C ALA A 120 4.41 -14.91 -26.98
N GLU A 121 4.14 -14.31 -28.13
CA GLU A 121 4.65 -14.76 -29.44
C GLU A 121 6.18 -14.74 -29.51
N LYS A 122 6.83 -13.89 -28.71
CA LYS A 122 8.29 -13.81 -28.57
C LYS A 122 8.86 -14.71 -27.47
N GLY A 123 8.02 -15.48 -26.79
CA GLY A 123 8.43 -16.29 -25.62
C GLY A 123 8.75 -15.44 -24.39
N ILE A 124 8.23 -14.23 -24.31
CA ILE A 124 8.37 -13.33 -23.16
C ILE A 124 7.09 -13.41 -22.33
N ARG A 125 7.24 -13.62 -21.02
CA ARG A 125 6.14 -13.68 -20.05
C ARG A 125 5.96 -12.34 -19.38
N MET A 126 4.70 -11.98 -19.13
CA MET A 126 4.35 -10.83 -18.30
C MET A 126 4.27 -11.29 -16.85
N VAL A 127 5.09 -10.73 -15.95
CA VAL A 127 5.22 -11.24 -14.56
C VAL A 127 4.19 -10.60 -13.62
N ASN A 128 4.03 -9.28 -13.72
CA ASN A 128 3.15 -8.50 -12.86
C ASN A 128 1.96 -7.92 -13.62
N MET A 129 1.09 -7.22 -12.88
CA MET A 129 0.00 -6.45 -13.44
C MET A 129 0.53 -5.30 -14.32
N CYS A 130 -0.03 -5.16 -15.52
CA CYS A 130 0.24 -4.03 -16.40
C CYS A 130 -0.35 -2.75 -15.79
N ILE A 131 0.45 -1.69 -15.66
CA ILE A 131 0.00 -0.39 -15.13
C ILE A 131 -0.25 0.56 -16.31
N VAL A 132 -1.50 1.00 -16.48
CA VAL A 132 -1.89 1.99 -17.50
C VAL A 132 -2.24 3.31 -16.83
N ARG A 133 -1.49 4.36 -17.12
CA ARG A 133 -1.69 5.73 -16.63
C ARG A 133 -2.13 6.65 -17.78
N ASP A 134 -2.22 7.95 -17.52
CA ASP A 134 -2.61 8.94 -18.54
C ASP A 134 -1.44 9.33 -19.46
N ASP A 135 -0.20 9.06 -19.05
CA ASP A 135 1.04 9.31 -19.79
C ASP A 135 1.56 8.09 -20.58
N GLY A 136 1.13 6.88 -20.24
CA GLY A 136 1.58 5.67 -20.92
C GLY A 136 1.14 4.37 -20.26
N MET A 137 1.81 3.29 -20.66
CA MET A 137 1.63 1.95 -20.12
C MET A 137 2.99 1.36 -19.76
N ALA A 138 3.12 0.81 -18.56
CA ALA A 138 4.31 0.08 -18.12
C ALA A 138 4.00 -1.41 -17.98
N ILE A 139 4.83 -2.25 -18.62
CA ILE A 139 4.73 -3.71 -18.57
C ILE A 139 6.01 -4.29 -18.00
N ASP A 140 5.89 -5.01 -16.88
CA ASP A 140 6.95 -5.85 -16.35
C ASP A 140 6.98 -7.20 -17.08
N TRP A 141 8.16 -7.60 -17.50
CA TRP A 141 8.38 -8.78 -18.32
C TRP A 141 9.56 -9.62 -17.83
N GLU A 142 9.52 -10.90 -18.16
CA GLU A 142 10.57 -11.88 -17.92
C GLU A 142 10.66 -12.82 -19.12
N SER A 143 11.87 -13.27 -19.44
CA SER A 143 12.15 -14.21 -20.53
C SER A 143 13.19 -15.23 -20.10
N ASP A 144 13.07 -16.43 -20.67
CA ASP A 144 14.05 -17.51 -20.47
C ASP A 144 15.33 -17.28 -21.32
N VAL A 145 15.31 -16.32 -22.24
CA VAL A 145 16.44 -15.92 -23.09
C VAL A 145 16.78 -14.44 -22.91
N LEU A 146 18.02 -14.04 -23.19
CA LEU A 146 18.40 -12.64 -23.13
C LEU A 146 17.63 -11.84 -24.16
N VAL A 147 17.04 -10.73 -23.72
CA VAL A 147 16.19 -9.87 -24.54
C VAL A 147 16.78 -8.46 -24.53
N ASP A 148 16.76 -7.80 -25.68
CA ASP A 148 17.08 -6.38 -25.78
C ASP A 148 15.97 -5.55 -25.06
N PRO A 149 16.31 -4.74 -24.05
CA PRO A 149 15.30 -4.08 -23.21
C PRO A 149 14.43 -3.06 -23.95
N TYR A 150 14.88 -2.52 -25.09
CA TYR A 150 14.13 -1.52 -25.86
C TYR A 150 13.21 -2.17 -26.89
N THR A 151 13.72 -3.13 -27.65
CA THR A 151 12.96 -3.78 -28.74
C THR A 151 12.12 -4.95 -28.23
N LEU A 152 12.52 -5.52 -27.09
CA LEU A 152 12.06 -6.80 -26.58
C LEU A 152 12.22 -7.93 -27.60
N GLU A 153 13.29 -7.89 -28.40
CA GLU A 153 13.66 -8.99 -29.28
C GLU A 153 14.63 -9.93 -28.54
N PRO A 154 14.42 -11.25 -28.59
CA PRO A 154 15.39 -12.22 -28.11
C PRO A 154 16.72 -12.09 -28.86
N ILE A 155 17.81 -11.96 -28.11
CA ILE A 155 19.17 -11.95 -28.65
C ILE A 155 19.60 -13.40 -28.86
N ARG A 156 19.68 -13.80 -30.12
CA ARG A 156 20.18 -15.13 -30.47
C ARG A 156 21.71 -15.13 -30.40
N PRO A 157 22.33 -16.13 -29.77
CA PRO A 157 23.77 -16.28 -29.85
C PRO A 157 24.17 -16.51 -31.31
N PRO A 158 25.23 -15.84 -31.81
CA PRO A 158 25.72 -16.04 -33.17
C PRO A 158 26.26 -17.46 -33.29
N GLY A 159 25.49 -18.36 -33.91
CA GLY A 159 25.87 -19.76 -34.10
C GLY A 159 24.69 -20.76 -34.12
N ASP A 160 23.55 -20.39 -33.54
CA ASP A 160 22.33 -21.21 -33.62
C ASP A 160 21.71 -21.07 -35.01
N THR A 161 22.10 -21.98 -35.90
CA THR A 161 21.49 -22.12 -37.22
C THR A 161 20.08 -22.66 -37.05
N LEU A 162 19.13 -21.84 -37.51
CA LEU A 162 17.69 -22.06 -37.58
C LEU A 162 17.36 -23.42 -38.19
N ASP A 163 16.94 -24.40 -37.39
CA ASP A 163 16.06 -25.49 -37.87
C ASP A 163 15.26 -26.20 -36.78
N THR A 164 15.61 -26.01 -35.51
CA THR A 164 14.81 -26.50 -34.38
C THR A 164 14.22 -25.33 -33.60
N ALA A 165 13.14 -24.75 -34.14
CA ALA A 165 12.29 -23.87 -33.35
C ALA A 165 11.92 -24.60 -32.05
N PRO A 166 12.33 -24.10 -30.86
CA PRO A 166 11.98 -24.74 -29.61
C PRO A 166 10.45 -24.73 -29.53
N LYS A 167 9.85 -25.93 -29.56
CA LYS A 167 8.41 -26.08 -29.39
C LYS A 167 8.07 -25.55 -28.00
N TYR A 168 7.61 -24.29 -27.94
CA TYR A 168 7.10 -23.70 -26.71
C TYR A 168 5.95 -24.59 -26.23
N LYS A 169 6.20 -25.34 -25.15
CA LYS A 169 5.19 -26.18 -24.53
C LYS A 169 4.21 -25.21 -23.89
N LYS A 170 3.04 -25.02 -24.52
CA LYS A 170 1.93 -24.24 -23.94
C LYS A 170 1.79 -24.63 -22.46
N PRO A 171 1.85 -23.69 -21.51
CA PRO A 171 1.67 -24.02 -20.11
C PRO A 171 0.34 -24.76 -19.96
N ARG A 172 0.40 -25.97 -19.40
CA ARG A 172 -0.75 -26.85 -19.22
C ARG A 172 -1.68 -26.16 -18.23
N VAL A 173 -2.72 -25.51 -18.73
CA VAL A 173 -3.79 -24.91 -17.91
C VAL A 173 -4.35 -26.02 -17.03
N ARG A 174 -4.00 -26.00 -15.75
CA ARG A 174 -4.53 -26.91 -14.75
C ARG A 174 -5.98 -26.49 -14.54
N LYS A 175 -6.94 -27.20 -15.15
CA LYS A 175 -8.37 -27.04 -14.88
C LYS A 175 -8.55 -27.19 -13.37
N GLN A 176 -8.76 -26.08 -12.66
CA GLN A 176 -9.31 -26.12 -11.31
C GLN A 176 -10.75 -26.61 -11.47
N THR A 177 -10.99 -27.84 -11.04
CA THR A 177 -12.33 -28.37 -10.85
C THR A 177 -13.01 -27.53 -9.77
N ALA A 178 -14.06 -26.81 -10.15
CA ALA A 178 -15.00 -26.21 -9.23
C ALA A 178 -15.63 -27.34 -8.39
N GLY A 179 -15.31 -27.35 -7.10
CA GLY A 179 -15.98 -28.19 -6.11
C GLY A 179 -17.34 -27.60 -5.80
N PHE A 180 -18.37 -28.17 -6.41
CA PHE A 180 -19.75 -28.16 -5.92
C PHE A 180 -19.77 -28.81 -4.53
N TYR A 181 -20.28 -28.10 -3.52
CA TYR A 181 -20.77 -28.73 -2.29
C TYR A 181 -22.28 -28.87 -2.43
N ASP A 182 -22.74 -30.11 -2.57
CA ASP A 182 -24.11 -30.50 -2.26
C ASP A 182 -24.10 -31.37 -1.01
N ASP A 183 -25.16 -31.18 -0.25
CA ASP A 183 -25.50 -31.70 1.06
C ASP A 183 -25.54 -33.23 1.18
N GLU A 184 -25.35 -33.64 2.45
CA GLU A 184 -25.81 -34.89 3.08
C GLU A 184 -25.19 -36.25 2.64
N ILE A 185 -24.56 -36.94 3.59
CA ILE A 185 -25.10 -38.15 4.24
C ILE A 185 -24.05 -38.67 5.24
N ILE A 186 -24.49 -38.79 6.49
CA ILE A 186 -23.79 -39.43 7.61
C ILE A 186 -23.71 -40.93 7.36
N MET A 187 -22.50 -41.50 7.35
CA MET A 187 -22.30 -42.92 7.65
C MET A 187 -21.08 -43.12 8.57
N PRO A 188 -21.16 -44.04 9.56
CA PRO A 188 -20.18 -44.17 10.61
C PRO A 188 -18.92 -44.92 10.18
N ASN A 189 -17.81 -44.43 10.71
CA ASN A 189 -16.43 -44.85 10.52
C ASN A 189 -16.15 -46.21 11.20
N PRO A 190 -15.62 -47.23 10.50
CA PRO A 190 -15.06 -48.40 11.16
C PRO A 190 -13.59 -48.15 11.56
N GLU A 191 -13.33 -48.39 12.83
CA GLU A 191 -12.08 -48.79 13.49
C GLU A 191 -10.80 -48.73 12.63
N TYR A 192 -9.92 -47.79 13.00
CA TYR A 192 -8.53 -47.74 12.55
C TYR A 192 -7.62 -48.14 13.72
N ASP A 193 -6.92 -49.26 13.59
CA ASP A 193 -5.87 -49.68 14.51
C ASP A 193 -4.64 -48.74 14.42
N PRO A 194 -4.02 -48.36 15.55
CA PRO A 194 -2.81 -47.56 15.54
C PRO A 194 -1.57 -48.43 15.27
N ILE A 195 -0.89 -48.14 14.17
CA ILE A 195 0.44 -48.69 13.90
C ILE A 195 1.44 -47.96 14.82
N SER A 196 2.08 -48.74 15.68
CA SER A 196 3.20 -48.36 16.54
C SER A 196 4.42 -47.96 15.71
N TYR A 197 5.00 -46.79 16.02
CA TYR A 197 6.32 -46.38 15.56
C TYR A 197 7.27 -46.36 16.77
N ASP A 198 7.82 -47.52 17.10
CA ASP A 198 9.03 -47.65 17.88
C ASP A 198 10.10 -48.36 17.03
N ALA A 199 11.34 -47.92 17.22
CA ALA A 199 12.60 -48.40 16.63
C ALA A 199 13.02 -47.80 15.28
N VAL A 200 13.86 -46.75 15.34
CA VAL A 200 15.21 -46.83 14.75
C VAL A 200 16.20 -46.11 15.68
N ASP A 201 17.03 -46.91 16.31
CA ASP A 201 18.14 -46.51 17.18
C ASP A 201 19.40 -46.17 16.36
N GLN A 202 20.11 -45.16 16.85
CA GLN A 202 21.57 -45.04 17.01
C GLN A 202 22.60 -45.39 15.92
N ALA A 203 23.57 -44.46 15.90
CA ALA A 203 25.00 -44.60 15.67
C ALA A 203 25.51 -44.58 14.22
N MET A 204 26.37 -43.60 13.93
CA MET A 204 27.79 -43.81 13.62
C MET A 204 28.52 -42.47 13.71
N ALA A 205 29.27 -42.32 14.81
CA ALA A 205 30.39 -41.40 14.91
C ALA A 205 31.64 -42.13 14.43
N HIS A 206 32.37 -41.58 13.46
CA HIS A 206 33.82 -41.83 13.33
C HIS A 206 34.52 -40.63 12.68
N SER A 207 35.41 -40.06 13.48
CA SER A 207 36.49 -39.16 13.12
C SER A 207 37.35 -39.69 11.98
N ASN A 208 37.87 -38.81 11.12
CA ASN A 208 39.23 -38.94 10.63
C ASN A 208 39.85 -37.57 10.33
N SER A 209 40.82 -37.25 11.17
CA SER A 209 41.83 -36.21 11.02
C SER A 209 42.86 -36.68 9.99
N ILE A 210 43.04 -35.92 8.92
CA ILE A 210 44.25 -35.97 8.09
C ILE A 210 44.67 -34.53 7.79
N ALA A 211 45.73 -34.10 8.47
CA ALA A 211 46.48 -32.91 8.14
C ALA A 211 47.23 -33.12 6.80
N ARG A 212 47.15 -32.14 5.91
CA ARG A 212 48.18 -31.89 4.89
C ARG A 212 48.43 -30.37 4.78
N PRO A 213 49.68 -29.92 4.92
CA PRO A 213 50.08 -28.59 4.53
C PRO A 213 50.41 -28.61 3.03
N ASP A 214 49.93 -27.63 2.29
CA ASP A 214 50.69 -27.09 1.16
C ASP A 214 50.12 -25.73 0.78
N GLU A 215 50.90 -24.71 1.13
CA GLU A 215 50.76 -23.33 0.70
C GLU A 215 50.86 -23.28 -0.82
N LYS A 216 49.79 -22.83 -1.47
CA LYS A 216 49.89 -22.12 -2.73
C LYS A 216 49.15 -20.80 -2.58
N MET A 217 49.90 -19.71 -2.70
CA MET A 217 49.38 -18.36 -2.82
C MET A 217 48.56 -18.27 -4.11
N ASP A 218 47.27 -18.58 -4.00
CA ASP A 218 46.30 -18.22 -5.02
C ASP A 218 46.05 -16.72 -4.92
N THR A 219 46.48 -16.03 -5.96
CA THR A 219 46.07 -14.68 -6.33
C THR A 219 44.57 -14.50 -6.09
N LEU A 220 44.24 -13.75 -5.03
CA LEU A 220 42.90 -13.34 -4.64
C LEU A 220 42.27 -12.48 -5.74
N SER A 221 41.77 -13.14 -6.78
CA SER A 221 40.81 -12.59 -7.71
C SER A 221 39.52 -12.40 -6.93
N MET A 222 39.36 -11.23 -6.30
CA MET A 222 38.12 -10.76 -5.68
C MET A 222 37.06 -10.58 -6.76
N ARG A 223 36.50 -11.69 -7.26
CA ARG A 223 35.22 -11.65 -7.94
C ARG A 223 34.20 -11.33 -6.85
N PRO A 224 33.45 -10.22 -6.95
CA PRO A 224 32.37 -9.98 -6.01
C PRO A 224 31.42 -11.17 -6.10
N SER A 225 31.31 -11.92 -5.00
CA SER A 225 30.32 -12.97 -4.86
C SER A 225 28.96 -12.34 -5.15
N LYS A 226 28.20 -12.94 -6.06
CA LYS A 226 26.82 -12.50 -6.31
C LYS A 226 26.10 -12.50 -4.96
N PRO A 227 25.46 -11.39 -4.54
CA PRO A 227 24.72 -11.37 -3.29
C PRO A 227 23.70 -12.50 -3.33
N HIS A 228 23.87 -13.46 -2.40
CA HIS A 228 22.97 -14.58 -2.25
C HIS A 228 21.74 -14.04 -1.52
N PHE A 229 20.70 -13.70 -2.28
CA PHE A 229 19.40 -13.35 -1.72
C PHE A 229 18.73 -14.65 -1.31
N ASP A 230 18.83 -14.98 -0.02
CA ASP A 230 18.03 -16.04 0.55
C ASP A 230 16.61 -15.48 0.77
N PRO A 231 15.58 -15.98 0.07
CA PRO A 231 14.22 -15.51 0.29
C PRO A 231 13.82 -15.78 1.76
N TYR A 232 13.04 -14.88 2.35
CA TYR A 232 12.53 -15.09 3.70
C TYR A 232 11.83 -16.43 3.84
N THR A 233 12.01 -17.07 4.98
CA THR A 233 11.15 -18.19 5.34
C THR A 233 9.72 -17.69 5.51
N VAL A 234 8.74 -18.56 5.23
CA VAL A 234 7.31 -18.23 5.37
C VAL A 234 7.00 -17.73 6.79
N ASP A 235 7.68 -18.27 7.80
CA ASP A 235 7.52 -17.89 9.21
C ASP A 235 8.01 -16.46 9.48
N GLN A 236 9.15 -16.06 8.91
CA GLN A 236 9.69 -14.70 9.04
C GLN A 236 8.76 -13.67 8.38
N GLN A 237 8.22 -14.01 7.21
CA GLN A 237 7.28 -13.13 6.51
C GLN A 237 6.00 -12.95 7.32
N THR A 238 5.46 -14.04 7.90
CA THR A 238 4.26 -13.99 8.74
C THR A 238 4.51 -13.10 9.97
N GLN A 239 5.64 -13.28 10.65
CA GLN A 239 6.01 -12.47 11.81
C GLN A 239 6.14 -10.97 11.48
N LEU A 240 6.76 -10.63 10.34
CA LEU A 240 6.87 -9.23 9.91
C LEU A 240 5.52 -8.60 9.59
N ASN A 241 4.61 -9.38 8.99
CA ASN A 241 3.25 -8.92 8.71
C ASN A 241 2.48 -8.64 10.00
N ASP A 242 2.58 -9.53 10.99
CA ASP A 242 1.95 -9.34 12.30
C ASP A 242 2.48 -8.08 13.00
N LEU A 243 3.80 -7.86 12.97
CA LEU A 243 4.42 -6.64 13.52
C LEU A 243 4.00 -5.37 12.77
N ALA A 244 3.82 -5.42 11.45
CA ALA A 244 3.34 -4.28 10.67
C ALA A 244 1.89 -3.92 11.01
N LEU A 245 1.04 -4.91 11.28
CA LEU A 245 -0.33 -4.69 11.75
C LEU A 245 -0.36 -4.11 13.17
N GLU A 246 0.49 -4.62 14.07
CA GLU A 246 0.64 -4.05 15.41
C GLU A 246 1.10 -2.59 15.34
N TYR A 247 2.09 -2.30 14.47
CA TYR A 247 2.55 -0.93 14.21
C TYR A 247 1.39 -0.03 13.79
N LEU A 248 0.58 -0.46 12.82
CA LEU A 248 -0.57 0.32 12.32
C LEU A 248 -1.59 0.62 13.42
N GLN A 249 -1.99 -0.42 14.18
CA GLN A 249 -2.95 -0.28 15.27
C GLN A 249 -2.46 0.71 16.33
N LYS A 250 -1.18 0.57 16.71
CA LYS A 250 -0.54 1.45 17.69
C LYS A 250 -0.38 2.87 17.16
N TYR A 251 -0.01 3.03 15.89
CA TYR A 251 0.12 4.32 15.22
C TYR A 251 -1.19 5.10 15.26
N MET A 252 -2.30 4.49 14.85
CA MET A 252 -3.61 5.15 14.87
C MET A 252 -4.04 5.54 16.29
N ALA A 253 -3.86 4.64 17.26
CA ALA A 253 -4.21 4.90 18.65
C ALA A 253 -3.45 6.09 19.23
N TRP A 254 -2.16 6.25 18.89
CA TRP A 254 -1.38 7.42 19.28
C TRP A 254 -1.70 8.64 18.43
N PHE A 255 -2.01 8.50 17.15
CA PHE A 255 -2.41 9.61 16.30
C PHE A 255 -3.64 10.32 16.85
N ASP A 256 -4.61 9.55 17.37
CA ASP A 256 -5.86 10.08 17.91
C ASP A 256 -5.72 10.67 19.33
N ARG A 257 -4.80 10.14 20.14
CA ARG A 257 -4.62 10.53 21.55
C ARG A 257 -3.54 11.59 21.76
N ASP A 258 -2.36 11.36 21.19
CA ASP A 258 -1.16 12.16 21.40
C ASP A 258 -0.13 11.89 20.29
N ARG A 259 -0.17 12.71 19.23
CA ARG A 259 0.73 12.59 18.08
C ARG A 259 2.20 12.74 18.46
N THR A 260 2.53 13.37 19.58
CA THR A 260 3.93 13.55 19.99
C THR A 260 4.60 12.22 20.35
N ARG A 261 3.83 11.24 20.81
CA ARG A 261 4.31 9.89 21.12
C ARG A 261 4.64 9.05 19.89
N LEU A 262 4.23 9.49 18.70
CA LEU A 262 4.65 8.88 17.45
C LEU A 262 6.12 9.14 17.15
N ARG A 263 6.81 10.05 17.86
CA ARG A 263 8.22 10.39 17.62
C ARG A 263 9.12 9.16 17.51
N GLU A 264 8.96 8.19 18.41
CA GLU A 264 9.78 6.97 18.45
C GLU A 264 9.34 5.89 17.44
N SER A 265 8.17 6.08 16.79
CA SER A 265 7.71 5.20 15.70
C SER A 265 8.41 5.49 14.37
N TYR A 266 9.24 6.53 14.31
CA TYR A 266 9.99 6.96 13.15
C TYR A 266 11.50 6.75 13.36
N ALA A 267 12.23 6.38 12.32
CA ALA A 267 13.69 6.38 12.37
C ALA A 267 14.26 7.81 12.47
N GLU A 268 15.51 7.97 12.90
CA GLU A 268 16.14 9.29 13.06
C GLU A 268 16.18 10.08 11.75
N GLN A 269 16.46 9.41 10.63
CA GLN A 269 16.54 9.99 9.29
C GLN A 269 15.28 9.72 8.44
N SER A 270 14.13 9.58 9.11
CA SER A 270 12.87 9.30 8.42
C SER A 270 12.42 10.47 7.54
N LEU A 271 11.66 10.17 6.49
CA LEU A 271 11.09 11.16 5.58
C LEU A 271 9.56 11.07 5.59
N LEU A 272 8.88 12.22 5.67
CA LEU A 272 7.44 12.33 5.45
C LEU A 272 7.16 13.18 4.20
N SER A 273 6.30 12.68 3.32
CA SER A 273 5.75 13.45 2.19
C SER A 273 4.24 13.58 2.35
N CYS A 274 3.73 14.80 2.43
CA CYS A 274 2.29 15.09 2.52
C CYS A 274 1.78 15.70 1.22
N SER A 275 0.64 15.23 0.73
CA SER A 275 0.00 15.79 -0.47
C SER A 275 -1.53 15.81 -0.34
N VAL A 276 -2.15 16.83 -0.94
CA VAL A 276 -3.61 16.97 -1.00
C VAL A 276 -4.03 16.84 -2.46
N VAL A 277 -4.84 15.83 -2.76
CA VAL A 277 -5.41 15.64 -4.10
C VAL A 277 -6.70 16.44 -4.17
N SER A 278 -6.64 17.59 -4.86
CA SER A 278 -7.83 18.37 -5.16
C SER A 278 -8.63 17.68 -6.27
N PRO A 279 -9.96 17.55 -6.15
CA PRO A 279 -10.77 17.12 -7.28
C PRO A 279 -10.57 18.10 -8.44
N ALA A 280 -10.46 17.58 -9.67
CA ALA A 280 -10.23 18.39 -10.87
C ALA A 280 -11.44 19.28 -11.26
N SER A 281 -12.43 19.42 -10.39
CA SER A 281 -13.55 20.33 -10.64
C SER A 281 -13.02 21.76 -10.67
N ASN A 282 -13.34 22.49 -11.75
CA ASN A 282 -13.03 23.90 -11.94
C ASN A 282 -13.70 24.83 -10.90
N ASP A 283 -14.34 24.28 -9.88
CA ASP A 283 -15.05 25.02 -8.87
C ASP A 283 -14.06 25.48 -7.79
N ALA A 284 -13.28 26.51 -8.16
CA ALA A 284 -12.22 27.11 -7.36
C ALA A 284 -12.68 27.66 -5.99
N MET A 285 -13.99 27.60 -5.71
CA MET A 285 -14.63 28.12 -4.50
C MET A 285 -15.03 27.04 -3.48
N SER A 286 -14.94 25.75 -3.81
CA SER A 286 -15.25 24.70 -2.82
C SER A 286 -14.12 24.58 -1.79
N TYR A 287 -14.44 24.84 -0.52
CA TYR A 287 -13.51 24.69 0.60
C TYR A 287 -13.25 23.19 0.83
N SER A 288 -12.20 22.68 0.18
CA SER A 288 -11.75 21.30 0.30
C SER A 288 -11.51 20.91 1.76
N ALA A 289 -12.21 19.89 2.25
CA ALA A 289 -12.02 19.34 3.60
C ALA A 289 -10.60 18.80 3.77
N ALA A 290 -10.02 18.22 2.70
CA ALA A 290 -8.64 17.77 2.67
C ALA A 290 -7.63 18.93 2.76
N ARG A 291 -7.91 20.08 2.15
CA ARG A 291 -7.10 21.30 2.36
C ARG A 291 -7.28 21.87 3.76
N ALA A 292 -8.49 21.83 4.31
CA ALA A 292 -8.73 22.21 5.70
C ALA A 292 -7.94 21.33 6.67
N PHE A 293 -7.88 20.03 6.39
CA PHE A 293 -7.10 19.05 7.12
C PHE A 293 -5.60 19.29 7.02
N ALA A 294 -5.08 19.53 5.82
CA ALA A 294 -3.67 19.86 5.60
C ALA A 294 -3.25 21.25 6.13
N GLY A 295 -4.22 22.12 6.44
CA GLY A 295 -3.98 23.51 6.82
C GLY A 295 -3.21 24.29 5.74
N SER A 296 -2.35 25.21 6.16
CA SER A 296 -1.49 25.99 5.25
C SER A 296 -0.44 25.14 4.51
N SER A 297 -0.32 23.85 4.85
CA SER A 297 0.64 22.90 4.28
C SER A 297 0.15 22.24 2.99
N ALA A 298 -0.77 22.87 2.25
CA ALA A 298 -1.40 22.28 1.07
C ALA A 298 -0.47 22.15 -0.16
N ARG A 299 0.80 22.58 -0.08
CA ARG A 299 1.81 22.28 -1.10
C ARG A 299 2.52 21.00 -0.73
N ALA A 300 2.86 20.18 -1.72
CA ALA A 300 3.68 18.99 -1.50
C ALA A 300 4.97 19.40 -0.77
N THR A 301 5.06 19.00 0.49
CA THR A 301 6.16 19.31 1.39
C THR A 301 6.75 18.01 1.89
N ALA A 302 8.07 17.91 1.81
CA ALA A 302 8.83 16.86 2.43
C ALA A 302 9.33 17.37 3.79
N TYR A 303 9.22 16.53 4.80
CA TYR A 303 9.73 16.76 6.15
C TYR A 303 10.77 15.70 6.48
N SER A 304 11.87 16.10 7.10
CA SER A 304 12.99 15.20 7.37
C SER A 304 13.27 15.11 8.86
N GLY A 305 13.38 13.88 9.36
CA GLY A 305 13.64 13.58 10.75
C GLY A 305 12.40 13.65 11.64
N ARG A 306 12.51 13.00 12.80
CA ARG A 306 11.38 12.78 13.72
C ARG A 306 10.66 14.07 14.10
N ASP A 307 11.41 15.12 14.41
CA ASP A 307 10.89 16.37 14.97
C ASP A 307 10.02 17.12 13.97
N GLU A 308 10.49 17.24 12.72
CA GLU A 308 9.74 17.89 11.64
C GLU A 308 8.49 17.09 11.29
N ILE A 309 8.60 15.76 11.26
CA ILE A 309 7.48 14.86 11.01
C ILE A 309 6.40 15.03 12.10
N ILE A 310 6.77 14.96 13.37
CA ILE A 310 5.80 15.13 14.47
C ILE A 310 5.19 16.52 14.47
N HIS A 311 5.98 17.55 14.17
CA HIS A 311 5.46 18.91 14.00
C HIS A 311 4.41 18.97 12.86
N CYS A 312 4.72 18.38 11.70
CA CYS A 312 3.78 18.29 10.59
C CYS A 312 2.49 17.55 11.00
N LEU A 313 2.61 16.37 11.62
CA LEU A 313 1.45 15.60 12.06
C LEU A 313 0.62 16.38 13.08
N ALA A 314 1.22 17.15 13.97
CA ALA A 314 0.50 17.99 14.93
C ALA A 314 -0.32 19.10 14.23
N ILE A 315 0.13 19.61 13.08
CA ILE A 315 -0.56 20.66 12.31
C ILE A 315 -1.81 20.15 11.59
N LEU A 316 -1.97 18.84 11.38
CA LEU A 316 -3.12 18.21 10.70
C LEU A 316 -4.47 18.35 11.45
N GLY A 317 -4.57 19.24 12.44
CA GLY A 317 -5.81 19.54 13.15
C GLY A 317 -6.31 18.39 14.03
N GLN A 318 -7.60 18.40 14.39
CA GLN A 318 -8.19 17.48 15.38
C GLN A 318 -8.75 16.18 14.78
N HIS A 319 -8.38 15.85 13.54
CA HIS A 319 -8.88 14.64 12.89
C HIS A 319 -8.39 13.38 13.59
N LYS A 320 -9.26 12.38 13.65
CA LYS A 320 -9.03 11.09 14.29
C LYS A 320 -9.42 9.95 13.35
N PHE A 321 -8.74 8.82 13.47
CA PHE A 321 -9.12 7.57 12.80
C PHE A 321 -10.37 6.97 13.43
N LEU A 322 -10.49 7.06 14.76
CA LEU A 322 -11.62 6.52 15.50
C LEU A 322 -12.55 7.65 15.95
N SER A 323 -13.80 7.62 15.46
CA SER A 323 -14.86 8.49 15.97
C SER A 323 -15.33 7.99 17.34
N ALA A 324 -15.83 8.88 18.21
CA ALA A 324 -16.36 8.46 19.51
C ALA A 324 -17.58 7.51 19.40
N GLN A 325 -18.20 7.44 18.22
CA GLN A 325 -19.38 6.65 17.94
C GLN A 325 -19.05 5.33 17.24
N ASP A 326 -17.91 5.25 16.56
CA ASP A 326 -17.47 4.07 15.80
C ASP A 326 -16.33 3.35 16.50
N ILE A 327 -16.63 2.14 16.99
CA ILE A 327 -15.65 1.26 17.63
C ILE A 327 -14.84 0.49 16.58
N GLN A 328 -15.32 0.41 15.34
CA GLN A 328 -14.67 -0.36 14.28
C GLN A 328 -13.90 0.55 13.34
N LEU A 329 -12.62 0.25 13.17
CA LEU A 329 -11.79 0.83 12.13
C LEU A 329 -12.34 0.39 10.77
N GLU A 330 -12.63 1.36 9.91
CA GLU A 330 -12.98 1.11 8.52
C GLU A 330 -11.81 1.53 7.62
N GLY A 331 -11.09 0.53 7.11
CA GLY A 331 -9.98 0.74 6.18
C GLY A 331 -9.48 -0.57 5.60
N ASP A 332 -8.93 -0.50 4.40
CA ASP A 332 -8.23 -1.61 3.73
C ASP A 332 -6.73 -1.37 3.81
N TYR A 333 -5.94 -2.43 3.91
CA TYR A 333 -4.49 -2.35 3.94
C TYR A 333 -3.85 -3.43 3.09
N ASP A 334 -2.64 -3.14 2.61
CA ASP A 334 -1.78 -4.06 1.88
C ASP A 334 -0.39 -4.08 2.53
N ILE A 335 0.18 -5.27 2.67
CA ILE A 335 1.51 -5.47 3.27
C ILE A 335 2.39 -6.22 2.28
N VAL A 336 3.56 -5.65 1.99
CA VAL A 336 4.57 -6.25 1.11
C VAL A 336 5.92 -6.27 1.82
N SER A 337 6.45 -7.46 2.08
CA SER A 337 7.76 -7.65 2.70
C SER A 337 8.87 -7.58 1.64
N ILE A 338 9.96 -6.88 1.91
CA ILE A 338 11.11 -6.73 1.01
C ILE A 338 12.29 -7.52 1.58
N ALA A 339 12.77 -8.49 0.81
CA ALA A 339 13.95 -9.28 1.16
C ALA A 339 15.25 -8.47 1.09
N GLY A 340 16.05 -8.55 2.14
CA GLY A 340 17.37 -7.94 2.24
C GLY A 340 18.03 -8.21 3.60
N ASP A 341 19.26 -7.71 3.74
CA ASP A 341 20.06 -7.84 4.97
C ASP A 341 19.35 -7.26 6.20
N GLN A 342 18.56 -6.21 5.99
CA GLN A 342 17.64 -5.66 6.98
C GLN A 342 16.19 -5.87 6.50
N PRO A 343 15.37 -6.62 7.25
CA PRO A 343 13.99 -6.82 6.87
C PRO A 343 13.20 -5.53 6.84
N GLN A 344 12.57 -5.28 5.69
CA GLN A 344 11.74 -4.12 5.45
C GLN A 344 10.33 -4.54 5.04
N VAL A 345 9.36 -3.69 5.36
CA VAL A 345 7.95 -3.90 5.03
C VAL A 345 7.38 -2.62 4.45
N ILE A 346 6.75 -2.71 3.28
CA ILE A 346 5.87 -1.66 2.78
C ILE A 346 4.47 -1.95 3.29
N LEU A 347 3.93 -1.04 4.09
CA LEU A 347 2.55 -1.06 4.56
C LEU A 347 1.79 0.08 3.88
N THR A 348 0.77 -0.24 3.10
CA THR A 348 -0.18 0.75 2.58
C THR A 348 -1.50 0.60 3.29
N PHE A 349 -2.09 1.71 3.71
CA PHE A 349 -3.36 1.76 4.45
C PHE A 349 -4.26 2.85 3.88
N HIS A 350 -5.47 2.46 3.52
CA HIS A 350 -6.49 3.32 2.97
C HIS A 350 -7.65 3.42 3.94
N THR A 351 -7.98 4.63 4.37
CA THR A 351 -9.00 4.86 5.38
C THR A 351 -9.62 6.25 5.25
N ARG A 352 -10.44 6.60 6.23
CA ARG A 352 -10.98 7.94 6.45
C ARG A 352 -10.60 8.42 7.84
N VAL A 353 -10.36 9.73 7.95
CA VAL A 353 -10.25 10.42 9.22
C VAL A 353 -11.41 11.39 9.37
N VAL A 354 -11.88 11.56 10.60
CA VAL A 354 -13.04 12.40 10.92
C VAL A 354 -12.62 13.45 11.93
N ASP A 355 -13.04 14.70 11.74
CA ASP A 355 -12.87 15.74 12.75
C ASP A 355 -14.09 15.90 13.68
N ASP A 356 -13.97 16.79 14.67
CA ASP A 356 -15.05 17.08 15.62
C ASP A 356 -16.31 17.69 14.97
N GLN A 357 -16.22 18.16 13.71
CA GLN A 357 -17.35 18.64 12.92
C GLN A 357 -17.95 17.55 12.02
N VAL A 358 -17.52 16.30 12.17
CA VAL A 358 -17.94 15.14 11.37
C VAL A 358 -17.60 15.32 9.88
N ARG A 359 -16.54 16.09 9.58
CA ARG A 359 -16.02 16.19 8.21
C ARG A 359 -15.08 15.01 8.00
N GLU A 360 -15.41 14.22 6.98
CA GLU A 360 -14.62 13.07 6.59
C GLU A 360 -13.59 13.46 5.54
N VAL A 361 -12.36 12.97 5.71
CA VAL A 361 -11.29 13.12 4.73
C VAL A 361 -10.76 11.73 4.42
N GLY A 362 -10.74 11.37 3.13
CA GLY A 362 -10.10 10.14 2.67
C GLY A 362 -8.59 10.28 2.81
N VAL A 363 -7.95 9.27 3.38
CA VAL A 363 -6.51 9.27 3.66
C VAL A 363 -5.89 7.97 3.13
N ASP A 364 -4.88 8.10 2.29
CA ASP A 364 -3.98 7.02 1.94
C ASP A 364 -2.63 7.25 2.63
N GLN A 365 -2.16 6.23 3.34
CA GLN A 365 -0.85 6.24 4.00
C GLN A 365 -0.01 5.09 3.47
N THR A 366 1.24 5.37 3.12
CA THR A 366 2.22 4.34 2.79
C THR A 366 3.43 4.50 3.69
N PHE A 367 3.81 3.43 4.37
CA PHE A 367 4.98 3.37 5.24
C PHE A 367 6.00 2.40 4.66
N LEU A 368 7.27 2.82 4.63
CA LEU A 368 8.40 1.90 4.54
C LEU A 368 8.93 1.69 5.96
N LEU A 369 8.68 0.50 6.49
CA LEU A 369 9.03 0.10 7.84
C LEU A 369 10.32 -0.73 7.85
N THR A 370 11.12 -0.59 8.89
CA THR A 370 12.31 -1.40 9.16
C THR A 370 12.29 -1.92 10.58
N THR A 371 12.95 -3.04 10.84
CA THR A 371 13.17 -3.54 12.21
C THR A 371 13.94 -2.54 13.04
N SER A 372 13.54 -2.38 14.30
CA SER A 372 14.11 -1.43 15.25
C SER A 372 14.53 -2.16 16.53
N THR A 373 15.54 -1.61 17.22
CA THR A 373 16.00 -2.12 18.52
C THR A 373 15.12 -1.64 19.69
N ASP A 374 14.22 -0.69 19.45
CA ASP A 374 13.29 -0.20 20.48
C ASP A 374 12.19 -1.23 20.73
N PRO A 375 12.08 -1.84 21.93
CA PRO A 375 11.02 -2.80 22.22
C PRO A 375 9.63 -2.17 22.21
N ALA A 376 9.51 -0.84 22.38
CA ALA A 376 8.23 -0.16 22.25
C ALA A 376 7.80 -0.05 20.78
N TRP A 377 8.74 0.02 19.85
CA TRP A 377 8.46 0.09 18.42
C TRP A 377 9.37 -0.90 17.69
N PRO A 378 8.99 -2.20 17.65
CA PRO A 378 9.75 -3.24 16.97
C PRO A 378 9.97 -2.94 15.48
N LEU A 379 9.07 -2.14 14.90
CA LEU A 379 9.22 -1.53 13.59
C LEU A 379 9.25 0.00 13.71
N GLN A 380 10.07 0.64 12.89
CA GLN A 380 10.12 2.09 12.73
C GLN A 380 9.95 2.48 11.26
N ALA A 381 9.28 3.61 11.00
CA ALA A 381 9.13 4.15 9.66
C ALA A 381 10.41 4.86 9.20
N LEU A 382 10.98 4.39 8.09
CA LEU A 382 12.01 5.07 7.31
C LEU A 382 11.42 6.11 6.36
N SER A 383 10.25 5.81 5.80
CA SER A 383 9.52 6.73 4.93
C SER A 383 8.02 6.63 5.21
N HIS A 384 7.33 7.76 5.13
CA HIS A 384 5.90 7.86 5.26
C HIS A 384 5.36 8.80 4.18
N GLN A 385 4.44 8.32 3.36
CA GLN A 385 3.70 9.14 2.41
C GLN A 385 2.25 9.25 2.87
N LEU A 386 1.74 10.48 2.98
CA LEU A 386 0.38 10.80 3.36
C LEU A 386 -0.32 11.53 2.20
N VAL A 387 -1.40 10.94 1.68
CA VAL A 387 -2.22 11.50 0.61
C VAL A 387 -3.63 11.75 1.14
N MET A 388 -4.09 13.00 1.04
CA MET A 388 -5.40 13.43 1.54
C MET A 388 -6.33 13.72 0.37
N ARG A 389 -7.59 13.28 0.46
CA ARG A 389 -8.61 13.42 -0.60
C ARG A 389 -9.94 13.91 -0.02
N ASP A 390 -10.63 14.77 -0.78
CA ASP A 390 -11.98 15.25 -0.42
C ASP A 390 -13.07 14.18 -0.59
N SER A 391 -12.82 13.18 -1.42
CA SER A 391 -13.75 12.08 -1.63
C SER A 391 -13.64 11.08 -0.48
N ALA A 392 -14.78 10.70 0.09
CA ALA A 392 -14.86 9.55 0.99
C ALA A 392 -14.21 8.34 0.30
N TRP A 393 -13.30 7.69 1.00
CA TRP A 393 -12.74 6.43 0.55
C TRP A 393 -13.85 5.37 0.58
N ILE A 394 -14.05 4.67 -0.54
CA ILE A 394 -15.02 3.58 -0.63
C ILE A 394 -14.23 2.27 -0.55
N PRO A 395 -14.44 1.45 0.49
CA PRO A 395 -13.80 0.14 0.60
C PRO A 395 -13.98 -0.69 -0.66
N ALA A 396 -12.92 -1.37 -1.10
CA ALA A 396 -12.99 -2.20 -2.31
C ALA A 396 -14.04 -3.31 -2.16
N ARG A 397 -14.20 -3.83 -0.93
CA ARG A 397 -15.23 -4.82 -0.58
C ARG A 397 -16.67 -4.34 -0.84
N LEU A 398 -16.96 -3.04 -0.70
CA LEU A 398 -18.29 -2.50 -0.94
C LEU A 398 -18.58 -2.30 -2.43
N MET A 399 -17.55 -2.28 -3.28
CA MET A 399 -17.73 -2.20 -4.74
C MET A 399 -18.05 -3.56 -5.38
N ALA A 400 -17.79 -4.66 -4.68
CA ALA A 400 -18.01 -6.00 -5.21
C ALA A 400 -19.49 -6.43 -5.21
N ASP A 401 -20.31 -5.87 -4.31
CA ASP A 401 -21.71 -6.28 -4.12
C ASP A 401 -22.70 -5.55 -5.04
N ASP A 402 -22.26 -4.49 -5.75
CA ASP A 402 -23.09 -3.64 -6.61
C ASP A 402 -22.94 -3.93 -8.12
N ILE A 403 -22.34 -5.07 -8.49
CA ILE A 403 -22.29 -5.52 -9.89
C ILE A 403 -23.47 -6.48 -10.14
N PRO A 404 -24.54 -6.04 -10.84
CA PRO A 404 -25.75 -6.83 -11.06
C PRO A 404 -25.55 -8.05 -11.98
#